data_AF-A0A2E1MQ93-F1
#
_entry.id   AF-A0A2E1MQ93-F1
#
_cell.length_a   1.000
_cell.length_b   1.000
_cell.length_c   1.000
_cell.angle_alpha   90.00
_cell.angle_beta   90.00
_cell.angle_gamma   90.00
#
_symmetry.space_group_name_H-M   'P 1'
#
loop_
_entity.id
_entity.type
_entity.pdbx_description
1 polymer ?
#
loop_
_entity_poly.entity_id
_entity_poly.type
_entity_poly.pdbx_seq_one_letter_code
_entity_poly.pdbx_strand_id
1 'polypeptide(L)' 'MLDTIKSWLKQITEVGLLLIAAAVVLEIIFGSAVPFIGVGILDNIIAITAKLGQDGLIGIIAIGIIVWLYLRK' A
#
# COMPACT_ATOMS: atom_id res chain seq x y z
N MET A 1 22.82 -16.99 13.98
CA MET A 1 21.91 -17.68 13.02
C MET A 1 20.68 -16.85 12.69
N LEU A 2 19.91 -16.37 13.68
CA LEU A 2 18.76 -15.49 13.41
C LEU A 2 19.14 -14.20 12.68
N ASP A 3 20.29 -13.60 13.01
CA ASP A 3 20.75 -12.37 12.35
C ASP A 3 21.10 -12.59 10.88
N THR A 4 21.65 -13.76 10.55
CA THR A 4 21.93 -14.18 9.17
C THR A 4 20.63 -14.33 8.37
N ILE A 5 19.61 -14.96 8.95
CA ILE A 5 18.29 -15.11 8.31
C ILE A 5 17.63 -13.75 8.11
N LYS A 6 17.67 -12.87 9.12
CA LYS A 6 17.14 -11.50 9.01
C LYS A 6 17.85 -10.70 7.92
N SER A 7 19.18 -10.82 7.83
CA SER A 7 19.97 -10.16 6.78
C SER A 7 19.59 -10.66 5.39
N TRP A 8 19.42 -11.98 5.22
CA TRP A 8 18.98 -12.57 3.96
C TRP A 8 17.58 -12.13 3.55
N LEU A 9 16.62 -12.14 4.48
CA LEU A 9 15.27 -11.65 4.23
C LEU A 9 15.27 -10.18 3.83
N LYS A 10 16.05 -9.34 4.52
CA LYS A 10 16.20 -7.93 4.17
C LYS A 10 16.70 -7.75 2.73
N GLN A 11 17.74 -8.47 2.34
CA GLN A 11 18.28 -8.39 0.98
C GLN A 11 17.26 -8.83 -0.07
N ILE A 12 16.55 -9.93 0.17
CA ILE A 12 15.48 -10.39 -0.74
C ILE A 12 14.38 -9.34 -0.83
N THR A 13 13.96 -8.75 0.29
CA THR A 13 12.95 -7.70 0.31
C THR A 13 13.41 -6.45 -0.45
N GLU A 14 14.67 -6.05 -0.31
CA GLU A 14 15.24 -4.93 -1.05
C GLU A 14 15.20 -5.18 -2.57
N VAL A 15 15.65 -6.35 -3.01
CA VAL A 15 15.57 -6.73 -4.43
C VAL A 15 14.12 -6.81 -4.92
N GLY A 16 13.24 -7.45 -4.14
CA GLY A 16 11.82 -7.56 -4.45
C GLY A 16 11.14 -6.19 -4.57
N LEU A 17 11.48 -5.25 -3.70
CA LEU A 17 10.95 -3.89 -3.73
C LEU A 17 11.39 -3.14 -5.00
N LEU A 18 12.66 -3.29 -5.40
CA LEU A 18 13.16 -2.71 -6.66
C LEU A 18 12.43 -3.28 -7.87
N LEU A 19 12.15 -4.58 -7.87
CA LEU A 19 11.39 -5.24 -8.95
C LEU A 19 9.94 -4.75 -9.01
N ILE A 20 9.27 -4.59 -7.86
CA ILE A 20 7.93 -4.01 -7.78
C ILE A 20 7.92 -2.59 -8.34
N ALA A 21 8.90 -1.76 -7.94
CA ALA A 21 9.01 -0.39 -8.42
C ALA A 21 9.20 -0.33 -9.95
N ALA A 22 10.07 -1.18 -10.50
CA ALA A 22 10.26 -1.26 -11.95
C ALA A 22 8.98 -1.70 -12.68
N ALA A 23 8.27 -2.69 -12.13
CA ALA A 23 7.03 -3.18 -12.73
C ALA A 23 5.92 -2.11 -12.72
N VAL A 24 5.80 -1.30 -11.65
CA VAL A 24 4.87 -0.16 -11.60
C VAL A 24 5.20 0.86 -12.70
N VAL A 25 6.47 1.20 -12.91
CA VAL A 25 6.87 2.12 -13.98
C VAL A 25 6.48 1.58 -15.35
N LEU A 26 6.72 0.29 -15.61
CA LEU A 26 6.35 -0.35 -16.87
C LEU A 26 4.83 -0.38 -17.08
N GLU A 27 4.06 -0.69 -16.04
CA GLU A 27 2.59 -0.71 -16.08
C GLU A 27 2.01 0.67 -16.41
N ILE A 28 2.62 1.74 -15.87
CA ILE A 28 2.25 3.14 -16.19
C ILE A 28 2.54 3.47 -17.65
N ILE A 29 3.71 3.06 -18.18
CA ILE A 29 4.11 3.36 -19.57
C ILE A 29 3.22 2.63 -20.58
N PHE A 30 2.93 1.34 -20.33
CA PHE A 30 2.17 0.51 -21.27
C PHE A 30 0.66 0.56 -21.03
N GLY A 31 0.19 1.12 -19.92
CA GLY A 31 -1.23 1.26 -19.58
C GLY A 31 -1.96 -0.06 -19.40
N SER A 32 -1.23 -1.15 -19.16
CA SER A 32 -1.78 -2.50 -19.00
C SER A 32 -0.84 -3.35 -18.15
N ALA A 33 -1.38 -4.42 -17.54
CA ALA A 33 -0.60 -5.33 -16.72
C ALA A 33 0.61 -5.87 -17.51
N VAL A 34 1.79 -5.75 -16.93
CA VAL A 34 3.03 -6.17 -17.57
C VAL A 34 3.03 -7.70 -17.74
N PRO A 35 3.27 -8.25 -18.96
CA PRO A 35 3.09 -9.67 -19.26
C PRO A 35 3.88 -10.65 -18.38
N PHE A 36 4.97 -10.20 -17.74
CA PHE A 36 5.86 -11.06 -16.95
C PHE A 36 5.40 -11.27 -15.50
N ILE A 37 4.47 -10.46 -15.00
CA ILE A 37 3.98 -10.54 -13.61
C ILE A 37 2.52 -11.04 -13.54
N GLY A 38 1.75 -10.90 -14.62
CA GLY A 38 0.40 -11.49 -14.73
C GLY A 38 -0.65 -10.93 -13.75
N VAL A 39 -0.27 -9.94 -12.93
CA VAL A 39 -1.11 -9.28 -11.92
C VAL A 39 -0.89 -7.77 -12.06
N GLY A 40 -1.98 -6.98 -12.02
CA GLY A 40 -1.91 -5.52 -11.99
C GLY A 40 -1.39 -5.03 -10.63
N ILE A 41 -0.13 -4.62 -10.58
CA ILE A 41 0.53 -4.21 -9.34
C ILE A 41 0.04 -2.81 -8.95
N LEU A 42 -0.07 -1.93 -9.95
CA LEU A 42 -0.60 -0.58 -9.76
C LEU A 42 -2.04 -0.62 -9.23
N ASP A 43 -2.89 -1.46 -9.81
CA ASP A 43 -4.29 -1.63 -9.36
C ASP A 43 -4.38 -2.09 -7.91
N ASN A 44 -3.53 -3.03 -7.51
CA ASN A 44 -3.46 -3.49 -6.11
C ASN A 44 -3.04 -2.38 -5.15
N ILE A 45 -2.05 -1.55 -5.54
CA ILE A 45 -1.62 -0.40 -4.73
C ILE A 45 -2.76 0.61 -4.60
N ILE A 46 -3.41 0.97 -5.70
CA ILE A 46 -4.54 1.91 -5.72
C ILE A 46 -5.67 1.38 -4.83
N ALA A 47 -6.01 0.10 -4.92
CA ALA A 47 -7.06 -0.52 -4.10
C ALA A 47 -6.74 -0.44 -2.60
N ILE A 48 -5.49 -0.69 -2.20
CA ILE A 48 -5.06 -0.58 -0.80
C ILE A 48 -5.12 0.88 -0.35
N THR A 49 -4.58 1.82 -1.15
CA THR A 49 -4.62 3.24 -0.80
C THR A 49 -6.05 3.77 -0.69
N ALA A 50 -6.95 3.34 -1.58
CA ALA A 50 -8.36 3.71 -1.52
C ALA A 50 -9.02 3.20 -0.22
N LYS A 51 -8.73 1.96 0.19
CA LYS A 51 -9.19 1.43 1.48
C LYS A 51 -8.67 2.24 2.66
N LEU A 52 -7.37 2.55 2.68
CA LEU A 52 -6.78 3.37 3.74
C LEU A 52 -7.38 4.78 3.80
N GLY A 53 -7.71 5.38 2.65
CA GLY A 53 -8.41 6.67 2.59
C GLY A 53 -9.84 6.60 3.11
N GLN A 54 -10.58 5.55 2.76
CA GLN A 54 -11.94 5.31 3.25
C GLN A 54 -11.97 5.11 4.77
N ASP A 55 -11.08 4.26 5.30
CA ASP A 55 -10.99 3.99 6.73
C ASP A 55 -10.50 5.22 7.52
N GLY A 56 -9.57 6.00 6.94
CA GLY A 56 -9.11 7.26 7.51
C GLY A 56 -10.21 8.32 7.60
N LEU A 57 -11.04 8.44 6.55
CA LEU A 57 -12.20 9.34 6.54
C LEU A 57 -13.22 8.95 7.62
N ILE A 58 -13.50 7.65 7.77
CA ILE A 58 -14.38 7.14 8.82
C ILE A 58 -13.83 7.51 10.21
N GLY A 59 -12.52 7.43 10.42
CA GLY A 59 -11.87 7.84 11.66
C GLY A 59 -12.07 9.33 12.00
N ILE A 60 -11.90 10.22 11.00
CA ILE A 60 -12.12 11.66 11.19
C ILE A 60 -13.60 11.96 11.51
N ILE A 61 -14.54 11.30 10.82
CA ILE A 61 -15.97 11.43 11.10
C ILE A 61 -16.29 10.99 12.53
N ALA A 62 -15.73 9.85 12.98
CA ALA A 62 -15.94 9.35 14.33
C ALA A 62 -15.45 10.33 15.40
N ILE A 63 -14.26 10.92 15.22
CA ILE A 63 -13.74 11.97 16.11
C ILE A 63 -14.68 13.18 16.14
N GLY A 64 -15.15 13.62 14.96
CA GLY A 64 -16.11 14.74 14.86
C GLY A 64 -17.39 14.50 15.64
N ILE A 65 -17.95 13.28 15.57
CA ILE A 65 -19.13 12.88 16.36
C ILE A 65 -18.85 12.91 17.86
N ILE A 66 -17.70 12.37 18.30
CA ILE A 66 -17.30 12.36 19.71
C ILE A 66 -17.18 13.79 20.25
N VAL A 67 -16.48 14.66 19.52
CA VAL A 67 -16.32 16.08 19.88
C VAL A 67 -17.67 16.78 19.92
N TRP A 68 -18.54 16.55 18.94
CA TRP A 68 -19.88 17.13 18.91
C TRP A 68 -20.72 16.69 20.11
N LEU A 69 -20.70 15.40 20.46
CA LEU A 69 -21.39 14.88 21.65
C LEU A 69 -20.84 15.50 22.95
N TYR A 70 -19.52 15.68 23.04
CA TYR A 70 -18.88 16.31 24.19
C TYR A 70 -19.27 17.79 24.35
N LEU A 71 -19.34 18.53 23.24
CA LEU A 71 -19.69 19.96 23.21
C LEU A 71 -21.20 20.23 23.31
N ARG A 72 -22.05 19.21 23.21
CA ARG A 72 -23.52 19.33 23.34
C ARG A 72 -23.98 19.30 24.82
N LYS A 73 -23.04 19.22 25.76
CA LYS A 73 -23.26 19.54 27.18
C LYS A 73 -23.09 21.05 27.40
#